data_AF-A0A1F5ZQE0-F1
#
_entry.id   AF-A0A1F5ZQE0-F1
#
_cell.length_a   1.000
_cell.length_b   1.000
_cell.length_c   1.000
_cell.angle_alpha   90.00
_cell.angle_beta   90.00
_cell.angle_gamma   90.00
#
_symmetry.space_group_name_H-M   'P 1'
#
loop_
_entity.id
_entity.type
_entity.pdbx_description
1 polymer ?
#
loop_
_entity_poly.entity_id
_entity_poly.type
_entity_poly.pdbx_seq_one_letter_code
_entity_poly.pdbx_strand_id
1 'polypeptide(L)'
;MNYILFICGHNAGRSQISQALFNTEKKNFPYVDQNYEAISAGTRPGDQLNPTVVEAMKEINIDISDASIFHPKALNDPSILAAGKNLQRAIIACDDSCVLPTGLPKLTLEKWNLPDPHHQPIETVREIRNLVKTKILSLIQELNDAINQN
;
A
#
# COMPACT_ATOMS: atom_id res chain seq x y z
N MET A 1 9.45 14.05 6.05
CA MET A 1 8.48 13.17 5.38
C MET A 1 8.32 11.91 6.21
N ASN A 2 7.09 11.59 6.60
CA ASN A 2 6.71 10.35 7.27
C ASN A 2 6.28 9.31 6.25
N TYR A 3 6.41 8.04 6.59
CA TYR A 3 6.05 6.94 5.71
C TYR A 3 4.91 6.09 6.27
N ILE A 4 4.11 5.56 5.34
CA ILE A 4 3.12 4.52 5.58
C ILE A 4 3.52 3.30 4.75
N LEU A 5 3.70 2.17 5.41
CA LEU A 5 4.09 0.93 4.75
C LEU A 5 2.88 0.03 4.53
N PHE A 6 2.59 -0.31 3.28
CA PHE A 6 1.61 -1.33 2.92
C PHE A 6 2.30 -2.67 2.66
N ILE A 7 1.86 -3.72 3.36
CA ILE A 7 2.45 -5.05 3.32
C ILE A 7 1.42 -6.02 2.75
N CYS A 8 1.79 -6.85 1.78
CA CYS A 8 1.02 -8.05 1.44
C CYS A 8 1.97 -9.23 1.18
N GLY A 9 1.45 -10.39 0.76
CA GLY A 9 2.27 -11.56 0.46
C GLY A 9 3.33 -11.28 -0.61
N HIS A 10 2.88 -11.11 -1.86
CA HIS A 10 3.76 -11.00 -3.02
C HIS A 10 4.20 -9.59 -3.41
N ASN A 11 3.63 -8.55 -2.79
CA ASN A 11 3.84 -7.15 -3.22
C ASN A 11 3.62 -6.90 -4.72
N ALA A 12 2.69 -7.67 -5.30
CA ALA A 12 2.33 -7.62 -6.71
C ALA A 12 0.89 -7.16 -6.94
N GLY A 13 0.13 -6.89 -5.87
CA GLY A 13 -1.30 -6.63 -5.92
C GLY A 13 -1.76 -5.63 -4.86
N ARG A 14 -2.45 -6.11 -3.82
CA ARG A 14 -3.07 -5.30 -2.75
C ARG A 14 -2.19 -4.16 -2.24
N SER A 15 -0.94 -4.41 -1.83
CA SER A 15 -0.08 -3.36 -1.31
C SER A 15 0.40 -2.35 -2.36
N GLN A 16 0.52 -2.75 -3.63
CA GLN A 16 0.84 -1.85 -4.75
C GLN A 16 -0.35 -0.94 -5.08
N ILE A 17 -1.56 -1.51 -5.10
CA ILE A 17 -2.83 -0.76 -5.22
C ILE A 17 -2.90 0.28 -4.09
N SER A 18 -2.67 -0.13 -2.84
CA SER A 18 -2.71 0.77 -1.68
C SER A 18 -1.68 1.90 -1.79
N GLN A 19 -0.42 1.60 -2.14
CA GLN A 19 0.62 2.61 -2.33
C GLN A 19 0.21 3.63 -3.39
N ALA A 20 -0.22 3.16 -4.56
CA ALA A 20 -0.56 4.01 -5.69
C ALA A 20 -1.79 4.88 -5.42
N LEU A 21 -2.82 4.31 -4.80
CA LEU A 21 -4.02 5.06 -4.39
C LEU A 21 -3.67 6.10 -3.33
N PHE A 22 -2.89 5.75 -2.30
CA PHE A 22 -2.52 6.72 -1.27
C PHE A 22 -1.77 7.91 -1.85
N ASN A 23 -0.71 7.66 -2.63
CA ASN A 23 0.11 8.72 -3.21
C ASN A 23 -0.62 9.56 -4.27
N THR A 24 -1.68 9.01 -4.87
CA THR A 24 -2.56 9.76 -5.77
C THR A 24 -3.55 10.61 -4.99
N GLU A 25 -4.30 10.00 -4.07
CA GLU A 25 -5.42 10.64 -3.38
C GLU A 25 -4.96 11.68 -2.35
N LYS A 26 -3.76 11.49 -1.73
CA LYS A 26 -3.22 12.46 -0.76
C LYS A 26 -3.03 13.86 -1.34
N LYS A 27 -2.88 13.99 -2.66
CA LYS A 27 -2.73 15.28 -3.34
C LYS A 27 -3.94 16.20 -3.16
N ASN A 28 -5.11 15.63 -2.83
CA ASN A 28 -6.32 16.38 -2.50
C ASN A 28 -6.31 16.92 -1.05
N PHE A 29 -5.31 16.56 -0.25
CA PHE A 29 -5.18 16.87 1.17
C PHE A 29 -3.80 17.49 1.43
N PRO A 30 -3.62 18.82 1.28
CA PRO A 30 -2.30 19.46 1.25
C PRO A 30 -1.40 19.14 2.45
N TYR A 31 -1.98 19.08 3.66
CA TYR A 31 -1.23 18.75 4.86
C TYR A 31 -0.78 17.28 4.86
N VAL A 32 -1.61 16.36 4.38
CA VAL A 32 -1.23 14.95 4.27
C VAL A 32 -0.16 14.78 3.18
N ASP A 33 -0.32 15.43 2.03
CA ASP A 33 0.63 15.35 0.92
C ASP A 33 2.05 15.79 1.31
N GLN A 34 2.14 16.89 2.07
CA GLN A 34 3.42 17.43 2.55
C GLN A 34 4.08 16.58 3.64
N ASN A 35 3.31 15.79 4.38
CA ASN A 35 3.79 15.10 5.57
C ASN A 35 3.93 13.59 5.40
N TYR A 36 3.20 12.96 4.47
CA TYR A 36 3.14 11.51 4.33
C TYR A 36 3.40 11.03 2.89
N GLU A 37 4.11 9.92 2.78
CA GLU A 37 4.35 9.18 1.55
C GLU A 37 4.10 7.68 1.80
N ALA A 38 3.42 7.01 0.87
CA ALA A 38 3.22 5.57 0.94
C ALA A 38 4.33 4.80 0.22
N ILE A 39 4.73 3.68 0.83
CA ILE A 39 5.63 2.68 0.28
C ILE A 39 5.00 1.30 0.48
N SER A 40 5.43 0.30 -0.30
CA SER A 40 4.92 -1.06 -0.17
C SER A 40 6.02 -2.12 -0.20
N ALA A 41 5.74 -3.25 0.44
CA ALA A 41 6.64 -4.39 0.50
C ALA A 41 5.88 -5.73 0.59
N GLY A 42 6.63 -6.81 0.39
CA GLY A 42 6.16 -8.20 0.37
C GLY A 42 6.85 -9.03 1.44
N THR A 43 6.11 -9.96 2.05
CA THR A 43 6.70 -10.99 2.92
C THR A 43 7.38 -12.09 2.11
N ARG A 44 6.87 -12.35 0.90
CA ARG A 44 7.44 -13.24 -0.12
C ARG A 44 7.26 -12.59 -1.49
N PRO A 45 8.06 -11.57 -1.86
CA PRO A 45 7.86 -10.82 -3.10
C PRO A 45 7.79 -11.74 -4.32
N GLY A 46 6.85 -11.46 -5.23
CA GLY A 46 6.78 -12.12 -6.53
C GLY A 46 7.82 -11.55 -7.50
N ASP A 47 7.89 -12.11 -8.71
CA ASP A 47 8.85 -11.65 -9.72
C ASP A 47 8.41 -10.37 -10.45
N GLN A 48 7.09 -10.16 -10.55
CA GLN A 48 6.49 -9.03 -11.25
C GLN A 48 5.14 -8.64 -10.65
N LEU A 49 4.64 -7.45 -11.01
CA LEU A 49 3.28 -7.03 -10.67
C LEU A 49 2.25 -7.95 -11.33
N ASN A 50 1.11 -8.14 -10.69
CA ASN A 50 -0.01 -8.85 -11.28
C ASN A 50 -0.55 -8.03 -12.48
N PRO A 51 -0.51 -8.56 -13.71
CA PRO A 51 -0.94 -7.82 -14.90
C PRO A 51 -2.39 -7.33 -14.82
N THR A 52 -3.29 -8.13 -14.24
CA THR A 52 -4.69 -7.76 -14.03
C THR A 52 -4.84 -6.59 -13.05
N VAL A 53 -3.93 -6.49 -12.07
CA VAL A 53 -3.88 -5.34 -11.16
C VAL A 53 -3.39 -4.09 -11.90
N VAL A 54 -2.37 -4.22 -12.75
CA VAL A 54 -1.89 -3.10 -13.59
C VAL A 54 -3.01 -2.60 -14.50
N GLU A 55 -3.74 -3.51 -15.15
CA GLU A 55 -4.90 -3.19 -15.99
C GLU A 55 -5.99 -2.46 -15.19
N ALA A 56 -6.40 -3.01 -14.04
CA ALA A 56 -7.42 -2.39 -13.19
C ALA A 56 -7.01 -0.99 -12.69
N MET A 57 -5.73 -0.74 -12.44
CA MET A 57 -5.27 0.58 -12.00
C MET A 57 -5.26 1.59 -13.16
N LYS A 58 -4.89 1.16 -14.37
CA LYS A 58 -4.95 2.00 -15.58
C LYS A 58 -6.36 2.50 -15.90
N GLU A 59 -7.39 1.69 -15.63
CA GLU A 59 -8.80 2.11 -15.81
C GLU A 59 -9.19 3.36 -15.02
N ILE A 60 -8.52 3.62 -13.89
CA ILE A 60 -8.76 4.80 -13.05
C ILE A 60 -7.67 5.87 -13.23
N ASN A 61 -6.94 5.82 -14.35
CA ASN A 61 -5.84 6.72 -14.71
C ASN A 61 -4.66 6.71 -13.72
N ILE A 62 -4.43 5.59 -13.05
CA ILE A 62 -3.26 5.39 -12.19
C ILE A 62 -2.38 4.31 -12.83
N ASP A 63 -1.31 4.75 -13.49
CA ASP A 63 -0.36 3.81 -14.10
C ASP A 63 0.67 3.33 -13.07
N ILE A 64 0.65 2.03 -12.78
CA ILE A 64 1.62 1.36 -11.90
C ILE A 64 2.62 0.50 -12.68
N SER A 65 2.74 0.68 -14.00
CA SER A 65 3.63 -0.14 -14.84
C SER A 65 5.09 0.32 -14.86
N ASP A 66 5.40 1.49 -14.30
CA ASP A 66 6.78 1.94 -14.12
C ASP A 66 7.48 1.11 -13.02
N ALA A 67 8.28 0.15 -13.45
CA ALA A 67 9.02 -0.76 -12.57
C ALA A 67 10.04 -0.05 -11.67
N SER A 68 10.46 1.18 -11.98
CA SER A 68 11.36 1.93 -11.09
C SER A 68 10.65 2.39 -9.81
N ILE A 69 9.32 2.55 -9.86
CA ILE A 69 8.49 3.01 -8.74
C ILE A 69 7.71 1.83 -8.13
N PHE A 70 7.12 1.01 -8.99
CA PHE A 70 6.21 -0.07 -8.63
C PHE A 70 6.79 -1.42 -9.07
N HIS A 71 7.36 -2.13 -8.11
CA HIS A 71 7.83 -3.51 -8.30
C HIS A 71 7.72 -4.26 -6.98
N PRO A 72 7.53 -5.59 -7.02
CA PRO A 72 7.63 -6.41 -5.83
C PRO A 72 9.01 -6.27 -5.17
N LYS A 73 9.03 -5.96 -3.88
CA LYS A 73 10.24 -5.87 -3.07
C LYS A 73 10.03 -6.38 -1.66
N ALA A 74 11.10 -6.86 -1.04
CA ALA A 74 11.06 -7.47 0.28
C ALA A 74 11.01 -6.42 1.40
N LEU A 75 10.58 -6.86 2.60
CA LEU A 75 10.59 -5.99 3.78
C LEU A 75 11.99 -5.55 4.23
N ASN A 76 13.03 -6.30 3.85
CA ASN A 76 14.44 -5.95 4.09
C ASN A 76 15.07 -5.17 2.91
N ASP A 77 14.28 -4.75 1.93
CA ASP A 77 14.77 -3.95 0.82
C ASP A 77 15.32 -2.60 1.34
N PRO A 78 16.46 -2.10 0.80
CA PRO A 78 17.06 -0.85 1.25
C PRO A 78 16.11 0.34 1.27
N SER A 79 15.16 0.43 0.32
CA SER A 79 14.17 1.51 0.28
C SER A 79 13.20 1.47 1.46
N ILE A 80 12.85 0.27 1.94
CA ILE A 80 11.99 0.07 3.10
C ILE A 80 12.76 0.34 4.40
N LEU A 81 14.00 -0.15 4.49
CA LEU A 81 14.86 0.07 5.64
C LEU A 81 15.21 1.56 5.82
N ALA A 82 15.40 2.29 4.72
CA ALA A 82 15.66 3.73 4.72
C ALA A 82 14.49 4.54 5.30
N ALA A 83 13.24 4.08 5.12
CA ALA A 83 12.08 4.70 5.75
C ALA A 83 12.11 4.58 7.28
N GLY A 84 12.60 3.42 7.78
CA GLY A 84 13.07 3.20 9.16
C GLY A 84 12.35 3.99 10.25
N LYS A 85 13.02 5.01 10.80
CA LYS A 85 12.54 5.84 11.93
C LYS A 85 11.36 6.75 11.59
N ASN A 86 11.17 7.06 10.31
CA ASN A 86 10.08 7.92 9.83
C ASN A 86 8.84 7.10 9.45
N LEU A 87 8.90 5.77 9.60
CA LEU A 87 7.74 4.92 9.42
C LEU A 87 6.78 5.15 10.59
N GLN A 88 5.56 5.60 10.31
CA GLN A 88 4.56 5.93 11.33
C GLN A 88 3.48 4.84 11.46
N ARG A 89 3.20 4.14 10.36
CA ARG A 89 2.15 3.13 10.25
C ARG A 89 2.58 2.00 9.33
N ALA A 90 2.17 0.79 9.68
CA ALA A 90 2.30 -0.37 8.81
C ALA A 90 0.96 -1.09 8.70
N ILE A 91 0.46 -1.22 7.47
CA ILE A 91 -0.85 -1.76 7.16
C ILE A 91 -0.68 -3.06 6.41
N ILE A 92 -1.27 -4.12 6.94
CA ILE A 92 -1.17 -5.48 6.43
C ILE A 92 -2.40 -5.75 5.60
N ALA A 93 -2.24 -5.67 4.28
CA ALA A 93 -3.27 -5.85 3.28
C ALA A 93 -3.33 -7.30 2.81
N CYS A 94 -3.40 -8.26 3.74
CA CYS A 94 -3.62 -9.67 3.44
C CYS A 94 -4.49 -10.35 4.49
N ASP A 95 -5.03 -11.50 4.10
CA ASP A 95 -5.69 -12.44 4.99
C ASP A 95 -4.71 -13.04 6.02
N ASP A 96 -5.25 -13.85 6.94
CA ASP A 96 -4.53 -14.43 8.08
C ASP A 96 -3.34 -15.34 7.69
N SER A 97 -3.15 -15.66 6.41
CA SER A 97 -2.00 -16.45 5.95
C SER A 97 -0.66 -15.68 5.94
N CYS A 98 -0.70 -14.36 6.05
CA CYS A 98 0.50 -13.53 6.07
C CYS A 98 1.26 -13.61 7.40
N VAL A 99 2.40 -14.31 7.39
CA VAL A 99 3.36 -14.27 8.50
C VAL A 99 4.22 -13.01 8.37
N LEU A 100 4.11 -12.10 9.34
CA LEU A 100 4.97 -10.92 9.40
C LEU A 100 6.35 -11.30 9.95
N PRO A 101 7.43 -10.69 9.44
CA PRO A 101 8.73 -10.80 10.09
C PRO A 101 8.68 -10.20 11.49
N THR A 102 9.19 -10.94 12.46
CA THR A 102 9.44 -10.44 13.82
C THR A 102 10.53 -9.38 13.75
N GLY A 103 10.23 -8.12 14.11
CA GLY A 103 11.22 -7.04 14.11
C GLY A 103 10.82 -5.76 13.37
N LEU A 104 9.57 -5.64 12.90
CA LEU A 104 9.04 -4.32 12.59
C LEU A 104 9.14 -3.44 13.86
N PRO A 105 9.51 -2.15 13.74
CA PRO A 105 9.54 -1.23 14.89
C PRO A 105 8.18 -1.24 15.61
N LYS A 106 8.08 -0.64 16.81
CA LYS A 106 6.81 -0.44 17.57
C LYS A 106 5.82 0.46 16.80
N LEU A 107 5.42 0.01 15.62
CA LEU A 107 4.50 0.63 14.71
C LEU A 107 3.12 0.13 15.08
N THR A 108 2.14 1.02 14.95
CA THR A 108 0.75 0.59 14.91
C THR A 108 0.58 -0.31 13.68
N LEU A 109 0.45 -1.61 13.94
CA LEU A 109 0.13 -2.61 12.94
C LEU A 109 -1.39 -2.66 12.79
N GLU A 110 -1.87 -2.28 11.61
CA GLU A 110 -3.27 -2.40 11.27
C GLU A 110 -3.46 -3.52 10.25
N LYS A 111 -4.48 -4.36 10.44
CA LYS A 111 -4.79 -5.44 9.51
C LYS A 111 -6.00 -5.09 8.66
N TRP A 112 -5.81 -5.08 7.35
CA TRP A 112 -6.88 -4.99 6.37
C TRP A 112 -7.09 -6.37 5.75
N ASN A 113 -8.17 -7.04 6.16
CA ASN A 113 -8.57 -8.31 5.58
C ASN A 113 -9.10 -8.09 4.15
N LEU A 114 -8.20 -8.11 3.18
CA LEU A 114 -8.46 -7.82 1.77
C LEU A 114 -8.37 -9.10 0.94
N PRO A 115 -9.36 -9.40 0.07
CA PRO A 115 -9.33 -10.57 -0.81
C PRO A 115 -8.12 -10.56 -1.74
N ASP A 116 -7.53 -11.73 -2.01
CA ASP A 116 -6.35 -11.83 -2.87
C ASP A 116 -6.72 -11.69 -4.35
N PRO A 117 -6.15 -10.71 -5.10
CA PRO A 117 -6.43 -10.54 -6.53
C PRO A 117 -5.72 -11.57 -7.42
N HIS A 118 -4.91 -12.47 -6.86
CA HIS A 118 -4.16 -13.45 -7.64
C HIS A 118 -5.09 -14.43 -8.35
N HIS A 119 -4.88 -14.63 -9.66
CA HIS A 119 -5.72 -15.46 -10.54
C HIS A 119 -7.22 -15.10 -10.56
N GLN A 120 -7.59 -13.92 -10.06
CA GLN A 120 -8.98 -13.45 -10.11
C GLN A 120 -9.28 -12.77 -11.45
N PRO A 121 -10.53 -12.82 -11.94
CA PRO A 121 -10.94 -12.06 -13.10
C PRO A 121 -10.87 -10.54 -12.82
N ILE A 122 -10.76 -9.74 -13.88
CA ILE A 122 -10.58 -8.29 -13.79
C ILE A 122 -11.71 -7.63 -12.99
N GLU A 123 -12.94 -8.13 -13.09
CA GLU A 123 -14.11 -7.67 -12.33
C GLU A 123 -13.88 -7.75 -10.81
N THR A 124 -13.41 -8.89 -10.33
CA THR A 124 -13.08 -9.09 -8.91
C THR A 124 -11.89 -8.22 -8.49
N VAL A 125 -10.90 -8.03 -9.37
CA VAL A 125 -9.78 -7.11 -9.09
C VAL A 125 -10.25 -5.66 -8.98
N ARG A 126 -11.23 -5.23 -9.79
CA ARG A 126 -11.87 -3.90 -9.67
C ARG A 126 -12.59 -3.76 -8.33
N GLU A 127 -13.30 -4.78 -7.87
CA GLU A 127 -13.95 -4.77 -6.55
C GLU A 127 -12.93 -4.62 -5.41
N ILE A 128 -11.83 -5.39 -5.47
CA ILE A 128 -10.72 -5.28 -4.51
C ILE A 128 -10.12 -3.88 -4.55
N ARG A 129 -9.83 -3.34 -5.74
CA ARG A 129 -9.32 -1.97 -5.92
C ARG A 129 -10.24 -0.94 -5.28
N ASN A 130 -11.54 -1.05 -5.51
CA ASN A 130 -12.53 -0.11 -4.96
C ASN A 130 -12.61 -0.21 -3.44
N LEU A 131 -12.57 -1.43 -2.88
CA LEU A 131 -12.51 -1.65 -1.44
C LEU A 131 -11.26 -1.03 -0.82
N VAL A 132 -10.09 -1.21 -1.46
CA VAL A 132 -8.84 -0.58 -1.03
C VAL A 132 -8.99 0.94 -1.08
N LYS A 133 -9.57 1.50 -2.14
CA LYS A 133 -9.82 2.95 -2.26
C LYS A 133 -10.61 3.51 -1.09
N THR A 134 -11.69 2.85 -0.67
CA THR A 134 -12.48 3.29 0.50
C THR A 134 -11.63 3.30 1.78
N LYS A 135 -10.80 2.28 2.00
CA LYS A 135 -9.92 2.21 3.17
C LYS A 135 -8.82 3.29 3.13
N ILE A 136 -8.26 3.56 1.96
CA ILE A 136 -7.26 4.61 1.76
C ILE A 136 -7.83 5.99 2.06
N LEU A 137 -9.04 6.29 1.60
CA LEU A 137 -9.70 7.57 1.88
C LEU A 137 -9.97 7.74 3.38
N SER A 138 -10.41 6.69 4.08
CA SER A 138 -10.57 6.71 5.54
C SER A 138 -9.24 7.03 6.24
N LEU A 139 -8.17 6.32 5.85
CA LEU A 139 -6.83 6.53 6.41
C LEU A 139 -6.34 7.96 6.18
N ILE A 140 -6.49 8.51 4.97
CA ILE A 140 -6.08 9.88 4.67
C ILE A 140 -6.86 10.88 5.53
N GLN A 141 -8.16 10.67 5.71
CA GLN A 141 -8.98 11.53 6.56
C GLN A 141 -8.51 11.49 8.02
N GLU A 142 -8.26 10.29 8.56
CA GLU A 142 -7.74 10.12 9.92
C GLU A 142 -6.41 10.84 10.13
N LEU A 143 -5.50 10.75 9.14
CA LEU A 143 -4.22 11.46 9.18
C LEU A 143 -4.40 12.97 9.10
N ASN A 144 -5.29 13.44 8.24
CA ASN A 144 -5.61 14.85 8.10
C ASN A 144 -6.16 15.41 9.42
N ASP A 145 -7.09 14.70 10.06
CA ASP A 145 -7.68 15.11 11.32
C ASP A 145 -6.65 15.11 12.45
N ALA A 146 -5.76 14.11 12.49
CA ALA A 146 -4.67 14.05 13.46
C ALA A 146 -3.65 15.18 13.28
N ILE A 147 -3.40 15.65 12.05
CA ILE A 147 -2.56 16.83 11.81
C ILE A 147 -3.26 18.09 12.31
N ASN A 148 -4.55 18.28 11.99
CA ASN A 148 -5.30 19.50 12.31
C ASN A 148 -5.62 19.65 13.81
N GLN A 149 -5.50 18.59 14.60
CA GLN A 149 -5.68 18.62 16.06
C GLN A 149 -4.38 18.95 16.83
N ASN A 150 -3.24 19.06 16.14
CA ASN A 150 -1.94 19.46 16.69
C ASN A 150 -1.58 20.89 16.28
#